data_AF-A0A2N5GI52-F1
#
_entry.id   AF-A0A2N5GI52-F1
#
_cell.length_a   1.000
_cell.length_b   1.000
_cell.length_c   1.000
_cell.angle_alpha   90.00
_cell.angle_beta   90.00
_cell.angle_gamma   90.00
#
_symmetry.space_group_name_H-M   'P 1'
#
loop_
_entity.id
_entity.type
_entity.pdbx_description
1 polymer ?
#
loop_
_entity_poly.entity_id
_entity_poly.type
_entity_poly.pdbx_seq_one_letter_code
_entity_poly.pdbx_strand_id
1 'polypeptide(L)' 'MQGIEVNHPLHDGKARAKAKELAERFDLIQTGGSDFHGFYSDTQSMIGSHTTDLAEFEKLQERKIYMETV' A
#
# COMPACT_ATOMS: atom_id res chain seq x y z
N MET A 1 13.60 3.04 1.40
CA MET A 1 12.25 2.53 1.06
C MET A 1 11.40 2.67 2.31
N GLN A 2 10.22 3.31 2.24
CA GLN A 2 9.42 3.69 3.44
C GLN A 2 8.10 2.94 3.57
N GLY A 3 7.65 2.24 2.54
CA GLY A 3 6.38 1.53 2.53
C GLY A 3 6.39 0.33 1.59
N ILE A 4 5.37 -0.51 1.73
CA ILE A 4 5.11 -1.70 0.92
C ILE A 4 3.59 -1.80 0.68
N GLU A 5 3.21 -2.17 -0.53
CA GLU A 5 1.81 -2.39 -0.85
C GLU A 5 1.33 -3.73 -0.31
N VAL A 6 0.40 -3.69 0.63
CA VAL A 6 -0.23 -4.86 1.23
C VAL A 6 -1.60 -5.11 0.60
N ASN A 7 -2.40 -4.06 0.43
CA ASN A 7 -3.78 -4.15 -0.03
C ASN A 7 -3.87 -3.84 -1.54
N HIS A 8 -3.62 -4.85 -2.37
CA HIS A 8 -3.66 -4.77 -3.83
C HIS A 8 -4.65 -5.80 -4.42
N PRO A 9 -5.37 -5.51 -5.52
CA PRO A 9 -6.33 -6.42 -6.14
C PRO A 9 -5.77 -7.79 -6.52
N LEU A 10 -4.52 -7.84 -6.99
CA LEU A 10 -3.85 -9.09 -7.36
C LEU A 10 -3.24 -9.84 -6.17
N HIS A 11 -3.27 -9.27 -4.96
CA HIS A 11 -2.80 -9.97 -3.77
C HIS A 11 -3.90 -10.89 -3.23
N ASP A 12 -3.65 -12.20 -3.34
CA ASP A 12 -4.40 -13.20 -2.60
C ASP A 12 -4.09 -13.15 -1.08
N GLY A 13 -4.77 -13.98 -0.29
CA GLY A 13 -4.57 -14.00 1.16
C GLY A 13 -3.13 -14.31 1.59
N LYS A 14 -2.39 -15.11 0.82
CA LYS A 14 -0.99 -15.46 1.12
C LYS A 14 -0.05 -14.29 0.82
N ALA A 15 -0.25 -13.62 -0.31
CA ALA A 15 0.49 -12.43 -0.69
C ALA A 15 0.28 -11.30 0.33
N ARG A 16 -0.97 -11.05 0.75
CA ARG A 16 -1.29 -10.05 1.79
C ARG A 16 -0.63 -10.39 3.12
N ALA A 17 -0.71 -11.65 3.56
CA ALA A 17 -0.07 -12.09 4.79
C ALA A 17 1.45 -11.92 4.73
N LYS A 18 2.07 -12.25 3.59
CA LYS A 18 3.52 -12.11 3.41
C LYS A 18 3.96 -10.64 3.38
N ALA A 19 3.24 -9.79 2.67
CA ALA A 19 3.52 -8.36 2.63
C ALA A 19 3.38 -7.74 4.03
N LYS A 20 2.36 -8.13 4.80
CA LYS A 20 2.19 -7.69 6.20
C LYS A 20 3.33 -8.14 7.11
N GLU A 21 3.76 -9.41 7.03
CA GLU A 21 4.92 -9.93 7.77
C GLU A 21 6.19 -9.12 7.46
N LEU A 22 6.41 -8.81 6.19
CA LEU A 22 7.57 -8.01 5.76
C LEU A 22 7.47 -6.56 6.24
N ALA A 23 6.27 -5.97 6.19
CA ALA A 23 6.03 -4.62 6.68
C ALA A 23 6.35 -4.50 8.17
N GLU A 24 5.86 -5.46 8.97
CA GLU A 24 6.13 -5.52 10.41
C GLU A 24 7.62 -5.74 10.70
N ARG A 25 8.29 -6.62 9.96
CA ARG A 25 9.72 -6.92 10.15
C ARG A 25 10.63 -5.72 9.88
N PHE A 26 10.29 -4.92 8.88
CA PHE A 26 11.15 -3.84 8.38
C PHE A 26 10.64 -2.43 8.72
N ASP A 27 9.62 -2.34 9.58
CA ASP A 27 8.95 -1.08 9.93
C ASP A 27 8.55 -0.26 8.69
N LEU A 28 7.89 -0.93 7.73
CA LEU A 28 7.40 -0.31 6.52
C LEU A 28 5.93 0.05 6.67
N ILE A 29 5.56 1.20 6.11
CA ILE A 29 4.17 1.64 6.02
C ILE A 29 3.40 0.70 5.08
N GLN A 30 2.23 0.26 5.52
CA GLN A 30 1.37 -0.68 4.80
C GLN A 30 0.41 0.08 3.90
N THR A 31 0.69 0.12 2.60
CA THR A 31 -0.13 0.85 1.62
C THR A 31 -1.10 -0.06 0.88
N GLY A 32 -1.99 0.56 0.12
CA GLY A 32 -2.92 -0.10 -0.78
C GLY A 32 -3.41 0.81 -1.88
N GLY A 33 -3.69 0.23 -3.04
CA GLY A 33 -4.22 0.92 -4.19
C GLY A 33 -4.99 -0.05 -5.09
N SER A 34 -5.98 0.47 -5.80
CA SER A 34 -6.78 -0.34 -6.72
C SER A 34 -6.08 -0.67 -8.03
N ASP A 35 -4.90 -0.09 -8.27
CA ASP A 35 -4.13 -0.26 -9.52
C ASP A 35 -4.98 -0.11 -10.79
N PHE A 36 -5.87 0.89 -10.77
CA PHE A 36 -6.85 1.11 -11.81
C PHE A 36 -6.21 1.78 -13.02
N HIS A 37 -6.29 1.13 -14.17
CA HIS A 37 -5.71 1.60 -15.44
C HIS A 37 -6.77 1.91 -16.51
N GLY A 38 -8.03 2.15 -16.11
CA GLY A 38 -9.14 2.39 -17.04
C GLY A 38 -9.89 1.11 -17.43
N PHE A 39 -10.81 1.25 -18.39
CA PHE A 39 -11.75 0.18 -18.78
C PHE A 39 -11.11 -1.04 -19.45
N TYR A 40 -9.84 -0.93 -19.89
CA TYR A 40 -9.13 -2.00 -20.60
C TYR A 40 -8.01 -2.60 -19.75
N SER A 41 -8.10 -2.55 -18.41
CA SER A 41 -7.03 -3.12 -17.57
C SER A 41 -7.09 -4.64 -17.48
N ASP A 42 -5.91 -5.26 -17.45
CA ASP A 42 -5.74 -6.70 -17.26
C ASP A 42 -6.14 -7.17 -15.85
N THR A 43 -6.22 -6.24 -14.89
CA THR A 43 -6.51 -6.50 -13.48
C THR A 43 -8.00 -6.49 -13.15
N GLN A 44 -8.87 -6.03 -14.07
CA GLN A 44 -10.32 -5.81 -13.87
C GLN A 44 -10.67 -5.06 -12.58
N SER A 45 -9.73 -4.27 -12.05
CA SER A 45 -9.86 -3.67 -10.72
C SER A 45 -10.75 -2.44 -10.80
N MET A 46 -11.69 -2.29 -9.86
CA MET A 46 -12.52 -1.08 -9.79
C MET A 46 -11.75 0.02 -9.05
N ILE A 47 -11.89 1.28 -9.50
CA ILE A 47 -11.32 2.42 -8.79
C ILE A 47 -11.79 2.43 -7.33
N GLY A 48 -10.85 2.57 -6.40
CA GLY A 48 -11.13 2.58 -4.96
C GLY A 48 -11.50 1.22 -4.36
N SER A 49 -11.42 0.11 -5.11
CA SER A 49 -11.65 -1.23 -4.57
C SER A 49 -10.67 -1.63 -3.46
N HIS A 50 -9.48 -1.04 -3.47
CA HIS A 50 -8.45 -1.21 -2.47
C HIS A 50 -7.88 0.17 -2.15
N THR A 51 -7.69 0.44 -0.86
CA THR A 51 -7.23 1.73 -0.35
C THR A 51 -6.11 1.52 0.66
N THR A 52 -5.40 2.61 0.93
CA THR A 52 -4.51 2.72 2.09
C THR A 52 -5.35 3.12 3.30
N ASP A 53 -5.11 2.50 4.46
CA ASP A 53 -5.75 2.91 5.71
C ASP A 53 -5.32 4.34 6.07
N LEU A 54 -6.21 5.13 6.68
CA LEU A 54 -5.92 6.52 7.00
C LEU A 54 -4.70 6.67 7.91
N ALA A 55 -4.54 5.81 8.91
CA ALA A 55 -3.40 5.87 9.83
C ALA A 55 -2.07 5.55 9.11
N GLU A 56 -2.08 4.65 8.13
CA GLU A 56 -0.90 4.34 7.30
C GLU A 56 -0.60 5.49 6.33
N PHE A 57 -1.63 6.16 5.80
CA PHE A 57 -1.46 7.35 4.98
C PHE A 57 -0.85 8.51 5.77
N GLU A 58 -1.31 8.75 7.00
CA GLU A 58 -0.76 9.78 7.89
C GLU A 58 0.73 9.52 8.17
N LYS A 59 1.14 8.27 8.40
CA LYS A 59 2.57 7.90 8.53
C LYS A 59 3.40 8.27 7.29
N LEU A 60 2.85 8.17 6.08
CA LEU A 60 3.57 8.60 4.86
C LEU A 60 3.85 10.10 4.90
N GLN A 61 2.86 10.88 5.32
CA GLN A 61 2.99 12.34 5.42
C GLN A 61 4.03 12.71 6.49
N GLU A 62 3.99 12.07 7.65
CA GLU A 62 4.95 12.28 8.74
C GLU A 62 6.38 11.93 8.31
N ARG A 63 6.61 10.77 7.68
CA ARG A 63 7.95 10.37 7.20
C ARG A 63 8.47 11.31 6.12
N LYS A 64 7.60 11.80 5.23
CA LYS A 64 7.98 12.81 4.23
C LYS A 64 8.49 14.08 4.93
N ILE A 65 7.75 14.61 5.90
CA ILE A 65 8.14 15.81 6.65
C ILE A 65 9.46 15.58 7.37
N TYR A 66 9.62 14.44 8.04
CA TYR A 66 10.86 14.08 8.72
C TYR A 66 12.03 14.10 7.72
N MET A 67 11.93 13.38 6.61
CA MET A 67 12.99 13.33 5.59
C MET A 67 13.30 14.67 4.92
N GLU A 68 12.38 15.63 4.93
CA GLU A 68 12.61 16.99 4.42
C GLU A 68 13.28 17.91 5.45
N THR A 69 13.28 17.54 6.73
CA THR A 69 13.73 18.38 7.86
C THR A 69 14.99 17.87 8.57
N VAL A 70 15.44 16.65 8.27
CA VAL A 70 16.76 16.10 8.63
C VAL A 70 17.64 15.86 7.41
#